data_AF-A0ABD3QAF4-F1
#
_entry.id   AF-A0ABD3QAF4-F1
#
_cell.length_a   1.000
_cell.length_b   1.000
_cell.length_c   1.000
_cell.angle_alpha   90.00
_cell.angle_beta   90.00
_cell.angle_gamma   90.00
#
_symmetry.space_group_name_H-M   'P 1'
#
loop_
_entity.id
_entity.type
_entity.pdbx_description
1 polymer ?
#
loop_
_entity_poly.entity_id
_entity_poly.type
_entity_poly.pdbx_seq_one_letter_code
_entity_poly.pdbx_strand_id
1 'polypeptide(L)'
;MKPQHLLASASAFCGGTGIVSAFSSTITLSSSMTGSSMTRPISETQIYMTSHRDRIDAQALLELEDRIFSILEPSEQTVRLQDLSPGRSRRSRMSLEEASVQHGMPWTSTIGRTEEKDPLLYMPFWEWQMNFMKSSLTNLHPIDCSTLNEVDVSYNENKEKRARIVNHCYASNEYRKIRMTYYDAGDAVQVFNSVWYPDAKYNLPVLGIDLLSFNRKKYLAIVDFQPLHQEEDGHATCYEHILKPIKNKYDNLKGRMSSKFYDETQFFSKEMLFARFEDGKIVYDDLFPAFKSYVETHVDLVKSTPPAMTRQTVQHVFERQRAYDTYSAERDPAAGLFAAMFGKNWAEDFIYDFLFSLSERKEEGLNLSPPMFGGPPPPSGASNHGGHVPPSGAVKAQVHVPITRVEPKHAKAIITRK
;
A
#
# COMPACT_ATOMS: atom_id res chain seq x y z
N MET A 1 6.66 -14.42 -62.02
CA MET A 1 7.89 -14.01 -61.31
C MET A 1 7.83 -14.68 -59.94
N LYS A 2 8.52 -15.77 -59.54
CA LYS A 2 9.91 -16.28 -59.74
C LYS A 2 10.98 -15.20 -59.58
N PRO A 3 12.10 -15.47 -58.87
CA PRO A 3 12.79 -16.78 -58.72
C PRO A 3 12.84 -17.27 -57.24
N GLN A 4 12.97 -18.55 -56.86
CA GLN A 4 13.80 -19.71 -57.26
C GLN A 4 15.29 -19.61 -56.94
N HIS A 5 15.73 -20.46 -55.99
CA HIS A 5 16.95 -21.31 -55.93
C HIS A 5 17.54 -21.32 -54.50
N LEU A 6 18.18 -22.36 -53.98
CA LEU A 6 18.14 -23.83 -54.06
C LEU A 6 19.35 -24.31 -53.22
N LEU A 7 19.18 -25.39 -52.45
CA LEU A 7 20.19 -26.43 -52.09
C LEU A 7 21.39 -26.04 -51.19
N ALA A 8 21.50 -26.66 -50.00
CA ALA A 8 22.07 -28.01 -49.71
C ALA A 8 23.61 -27.94 -49.62
N SER A 9 24.37 -28.73 -48.88
CA SER A 9 24.26 -30.05 -48.23
C SER A 9 25.54 -30.15 -47.37
N ALA A 10 25.54 -30.63 -46.12
CA ALA A 10 25.64 -32.03 -45.68
C ALA A 10 27.04 -32.43 -45.18
N SER A 11 27.01 -33.35 -44.19
CA SER A 11 28.00 -34.42 -43.95
C SER A 11 29.26 -34.00 -43.14
N ALA A 12 29.85 -34.81 -42.24
CA ALA A 12 29.62 -36.19 -41.82
C ALA A 12 30.69 -36.62 -40.78
N PHE A 13 30.33 -37.57 -39.89
CA PHE A 13 31.14 -38.72 -39.38
C PHE A 13 32.38 -38.43 -38.49
N CYS A 14 32.86 -39.25 -37.55
CA CYS A 14 32.75 -40.66 -37.11
C CYS A 14 32.80 -40.67 -35.56
N GLY A 15 32.31 -41.63 -34.76
CA GLY A 15 32.38 -43.10 -34.84
C GLY A 15 33.41 -43.62 -33.80
N GLY A 16 32.99 -44.47 -32.85
CA GLY A 16 33.94 -45.14 -31.93
C GLY A 16 33.30 -45.86 -30.72
N THR A 17 33.12 -47.16 -30.86
CA THR A 17 32.68 -48.17 -29.88
C THR A 17 33.76 -48.58 -28.87
N GLY A 18 33.39 -49.06 -27.68
CA GLY A 18 34.26 -49.82 -26.78
C GLY A 18 33.52 -50.43 -25.57
N ILE A 19 33.70 -51.73 -25.35
CA ILE A 19 32.99 -52.62 -24.42
C ILE A 19 33.98 -53.09 -23.31
N VAL A 20 33.43 -53.53 -22.17
CA VAL A 20 33.85 -54.60 -21.22
C VAL A 20 34.61 -54.21 -19.93
N SER A 21 34.11 -54.82 -18.85
CA SER A 21 34.75 -55.21 -17.57
C SER A 21 35.05 -54.09 -16.57
N ALA A 22 34.95 -54.24 -15.26
CA ALA A 22 34.54 -55.29 -14.32
C ALA A 22 35.11 -54.80 -12.97
N PHE A 23 34.38 -54.92 -11.86
CA PHE A 23 34.84 -55.59 -10.64
C PHE A 23 33.83 -55.30 -9.53
N SER A 24 33.18 -56.38 -9.10
CA SER A 24 32.46 -56.50 -7.84
C SER A 24 33.48 -56.71 -6.71
N SER A 25 33.19 -56.22 -5.50
CA SER A 25 33.12 -57.07 -4.30
C SER A 25 32.66 -56.27 -3.09
N THR A 26 31.47 -56.62 -2.62
CA THR A 26 31.03 -56.52 -1.22
C THR A 26 31.91 -57.42 -0.35
N ILE A 27 32.15 -57.08 0.93
CA ILE A 27 32.01 -57.98 2.10
C ILE A 27 32.29 -57.23 3.42
N THR A 28 31.45 -57.60 4.38
CA THR A 28 31.23 -57.18 5.76
C THR A 28 32.14 -57.91 6.78
N LEU A 29 32.04 -57.50 8.07
CA LEU A 29 32.42 -58.20 9.33
C LEU A 29 33.92 -58.12 9.73
N SER A 30 34.37 -58.02 11.00
CA SER A 30 33.81 -58.32 12.32
C SER A 30 34.66 -57.74 13.49
N SER A 31 33.99 -57.44 14.61
CA SER A 31 34.28 -57.54 16.06
C SER A 31 35.65 -57.92 16.71
N SER A 32 35.75 -57.44 17.97
CA SER A 32 36.36 -57.98 19.23
C SER A 32 37.77 -57.46 19.62
N MET A 33 37.95 -56.73 20.75
CA MET A 33 37.90 -57.02 22.20
C MET A 33 39.09 -57.81 22.78
N THR A 34 39.88 -57.17 23.67
CA THR A 34 40.61 -57.73 24.84
C THR A 34 41.00 -56.54 25.76
N GLY A 35 40.55 -56.41 27.02
CA GLY A 35 41.17 -56.92 28.27
C GLY A 35 42.29 -55.97 28.78
N SER A 36 42.48 -55.54 30.04
CA SER A 36 42.01 -55.93 31.38
C SER A 36 42.32 -54.83 32.43
N SER A 37 41.68 -54.97 33.59
CA SER A 37 41.67 -54.20 34.86
C SER A 37 43.00 -53.84 35.56
N MET A 38 43.06 -52.67 36.24
CA MET A 38 43.57 -52.52 37.62
C MET A 38 43.19 -51.15 38.28
N THR A 39 43.22 -51.10 39.60
CA THR A 39 42.47 -50.22 40.55
C THR A 39 43.23 -49.03 41.18
N ARG A 40 42.56 -47.84 41.28
CA ARG A 40 42.57 -46.72 42.30
C ARG A 40 43.89 -46.06 42.78
N PRO A 41 43.93 -44.82 43.38
CA PRO A 41 42.84 -44.00 43.97
C PRO A 41 42.83 -42.46 43.69
N ILE A 42 41.66 -41.86 43.99
CA ILE A 42 41.32 -40.54 44.58
C ILE A 42 42.32 -39.36 44.49
N SER A 43 41.85 -38.23 43.94
CA SER A 43 42.13 -36.87 44.44
C SER A 43 40.95 -35.95 44.12
N GLU A 44 40.37 -35.36 45.16
CA GLU A 44 39.32 -34.34 45.11
C GLU A 44 39.88 -33.01 44.61
N THR A 45 39.16 -32.34 43.70
CA THR A 45 39.23 -30.88 43.61
C THR A 45 37.85 -30.35 43.26
N GLN A 46 37.35 -29.50 44.15
CA GLN A 46 36.05 -28.84 44.13
C GLN A 46 35.79 -28.13 42.80
N ILE A 47 34.65 -28.41 42.17
CA ILE A 47 34.06 -27.54 41.16
C ILE A 47 33.06 -26.63 41.88
N TYR A 48 33.45 -25.36 42.01
CA TYR A 48 32.54 -24.27 42.36
C TYR A 48 31.43 -24.21 41.30
N MET A 49 30.17 -24.33 41.74
CA MET A 49 29.04 -23.87 40.95
C MET A 49 29.02 -22.35 40.97
N THR A 50 29.27 -21.73 39.82
CA THR A 50 28.77 -20.38 39.53
C THR A 50 27.82 -20.47 38.34
N SER A 51 26.57 -20.13 38.61
CA SER A 51 25.51 -20.02 37.62
C SER A 51 25.78 -18.85 36.68
N HIS A 52 26.01 -19.11 35.40
CA HIS A 52 25.76 -18.14 34.35
C HIS A 52 24.77 -18.74 33.37
N ARG A 53 23.57 -18.16 33.36
CA ARG A 53 22.62 -18.27 32.27
C ARG A 53 23.28 -17.61 31.07
N ASP A 54 23.68 -18.39 30.09
CA ASP A 54 24.16 -17.88 28.82
C ASP A 54 23.04 -17.10 28.12
N ARG A 55 23.14 -15.77 28.16
CA ARG A 55 22.55 -14.94 27.11
C ARG A 55 23.38 -15.22 25.88
N ILE A 56 22.78 -15.89 24.91
CA ILE A 56 23.38 -16.03 23.59
C ILE A 56 23.55 -14.60 23.05
N ASP A 57 24.79 -14.19 22.83
CA ASP A 57 25.12 -12.90 22.24
C ASP A 57 24.59 -12.89 20.81
N ALA A 58 23.65 -11.99 20.52
CA ALA A 58 23.05 -11.85 19.19
C ALA A 58 24.12 -11.57 18.12
N GLN A 59 25.23 -10.94 18.50
CA GLN A 59 26.37 -10.71 17.63
C GLN A 59 27.09 -12.02 17.28
N ALA A 60 27.26 -12.91 18.26
CA ALA A 60 27.90 -14.20 18.06
C ALA A 60 27.03 -15.17 17.23
N LEU A 61 25.70 -15.06 17.32
CA LEU A 61 24.78 -15.78 16.44
C LEU A 61 24.89 -15.30 14.99
N LEU A 62 24.96 -13.99 14.75
CA LEU A 62 25.13 -13.42 13.42
C LEU A 62 26.48 -13.79 12.80
N GLU A 63 27.56 -13.78 13.59
CA GLU A 63 28.88 -14.21 13.13
C GLU A 63 28.96 -15.72 12.84
N LEU A 64 28.21 -16.54 13.60
CA LEU A 64 28.12 -17.97 13.36
C LEU A 64 27.29 -18.26 12.10
N GLU A 65 26.21 -17.52 11.87
CA GLU A 65 25.40 -17.59 10.64
C GLU A 65 26.21 -17.20 9.40
N ASP A 66 27.00 -16.13 9.46
CA ASP A 66 27.90 -15.71 8.37
C ASP A 66 29.02 -16.74 8.10
N ARG A 67 29.53 -17.40 9.14
CA ARG A 67 30.53 -18.47 9.00
C ARG A 67 29.94 -19.76 8.44
N ILE A 68 28.70 -20.10 8.79
CA ILE A 68 27.98 -21.23 8.19
C ILE A 68 27.67 -20.92 6.72
N PHE A 69 27.31 -19.67 6.40
CA PHE A 69 27.02 -19.22 5.05
C PHE A 69 28.24 -19.23 4.13
N SER A 70 29.42 -18.83 4.64
CA SER A 70 30.68 -18.83 3.87
C SER A 70 31.29 -20.23 3.65
N ILE A 71 30.93 -21.22 4.47
CA ILE A 71 31.33 -22.63 4.29
C ILE A 71 30.41 -23.36 3.29
N LEU A 72 29.22 -22.82 3.03
CA LEU A 72 28.19 -23.41 2.16
C LEU A 72 28.12 -22.78 0.76
N GLU A 73 29.25 -22.35 0.17
CA GLU A 73 29.27 -22.13 -1.28
C GLU A 73 29.56 -23.43 -2.04
N PRO A 74 28.57 -24.03 -2.72
CA PRO A 74 28.84 -24.86 -3.88
C PRO A 74 28.98 -23.98 -5.11
N SER A 75 30.05 -24.25 -5.85
CA SER A 75 30.37 -23.76 -7.18
C SER A 75 29.22 -23.84 -8.18
N GLU A 76 29.06 -22.77 -8.97
CA GLU A 76 28.38 -22.69 -10.27
C GLU A 76 26.92 -23.20 -10.37
N GLN A 77 25.99 -22.41 -9.82
CA GLN A 77 24.79 -22.01 -10.57
C GLN A 77 24.11 -20.86 -9.82
N THR A 78 24.24 -19.65 -10.38
CA THR A 78 23.48 -18.44 -10.08
C THR A 78 22.18 -18.74 -9.34
N VAL A 79 22.17 -18.57 -8.02
CA VAL A 79 20.93 -18.38 -7.27
C VAL A 79 20.25 -17.20 -7.95
N ARG A 80 19.14 -17.45 -8.64
CA ARG A 80 18.40 -16.37 -9.29
C ARG A 80 18.02 -15.38 -8.19
N LEU A 81 18.60 -14.17 -8.21
CA LEU A 81 18.20 -13.08 -7.31
C LEU A 81 16.68 -12.76 -7.42
N GLN A 82 15.98 -13.32 -8.41
CA GLN A 82 14.51 -13.36 -8.49
C GLN A 82 13.84 -14.02 -7.26
N ASP A 83 14.50 -14.95 -6.57
CA ASP A 83 14.00 -15.58 -5.34
C ASP A 83 14.30 -14.79 -4.06
N LEU A 84 14.89 -13.60 -4.16
CA LEU A 84 15.30 -12.80 -2.99
C LEU A 84 14.35 -11.69 -2.59
N SER A 85 13.33 -11.34 -3.37
CA SER A 85 12.39 -10.28 -2.96
C SER A 85 11.37 -10.84 -1.97
N PRO A 86 11.43 -10.48 -0.68
CA PRO A 86 10.44 -10.89 0.30
C PRO A 86 9.04 -10.32 -0.01
N GLY A 87 8.01 -10.97 0.53
CA GLY A 87 6.63 -10.48 0.50
C GLY A 87 5.94 -10.46 -0.87
N ARG A 88 6.37 -11.33 -1.81
CA ARG A 88 5.59 -11.64 -3.02
C ARG A 88 4.43 -12.56 -2.64
N SER A 89 3.20 -12.11 -2.89
CA SER A 89 2.01 -12.96 -2.73
C SER A 89 2.02 -14.09 -3.74
N ARG A 90 1.27 -15.17 -3.45
CA ARG A 90 1.16 -16.34 -4.31
C ARG A 90 0.65 -15.92 -5.69
N ARG A 91 1.34 -16.41 -6.73
CA ARG A 91 0.88 -16.26 -8.12
C ARG A 91 -0.47 -16.96 -8.28
N SER A 92 -1.43 -16.21 -8.80
CA SER A 92 -2.76 -16.75 -9.09
C SER A 92 -2.68 -17.77 -10.24
N ARG A 93 -3.62 -18.70 -10.25
CA ARG A 93 -3.79 -19.68 -11.34
C ARG A 93 -4.41 -19.07 -12.60
N MET A 94 -5.04 -17.90 -12.47
CA MET A 94 -5.66 -17.20 -13.59
C MET A 94 -4.62 -16.63 -14.53
N SER A 95 -4.93 -16.60 -15.82
CA SER A 95 -4.22 -15.77 -16.79
C SER A 95 -4.46 -14.27 -16.53
N LEU A 96 -3.62 -13.43 -17.13
CA LEU A 96 -3.76 -11.98 -17.01
C LEU A 96 -5.07 -11.49 -17.63
N GLU A 97 -5.49 -12.11 -18.73
CA GLU A 97 -6.75 -11.84 -19.43
C GLU A 97 -7.94 -12.18 -18.54
N GLU A 98 -7.99 -13.40 -18.01
CA GLU A 98 -9.07 -13.86 -17.11
C GLU A 98 -9.15 -12.98 -15.86
N ALA A 99 -8.01 -12.68 -15.23
CA ALA A 99 -7.98 -11.82 -14.05
C ALA A 99 -8.46 -10.41 -14.39
N SER A 100 -8.11 -9.86 -15.57
CA SER A 100 -8.52 -8.49 -15.94
C SER A 100 -10.02 -8.31 -16.16
N VAL A 101 -10.75 -9.40 -16.44
CA VAL A 101 -12.21 -9.38 -16.65
C VAL A 101 -13.00 -10.01 -15.49
N GLN A 102 -12.31 -10.40 -14.42
CA GLN A 102 -12.94 -10.99 -13.25
C GLN A 102 -13.99 -10.04 -12.66
N HIS A 103 -15.07 -10.60 -12.12
CA HIS A 103 -16.19 -9.85 -11.53
C HIS A 103 -16.85 -8.85 -12.49
N GLY A 104 -16.71 -9.08 -13.80
CA GLY A 104 -17.31 -8.25 -14.85
C GLY A 104 -16.53 -6.97 -15.17
N MET A 105 -15.25 -6.90 -14.78
CA MET A 105 -14.42 -5.74 -15.04
C MET A 105 -13.99 -5.61 -16.52
N PRO A 106 -13.71 -4.39 -17.02
CA PRO A 106 -14.14 -3.12 -16.44
C PRO A 106 -15.67 -2.98 -16.49
N TRP A 107 -16.27 -2.47 -15.41
CA TRP A 107 -17.72 -2.25 -15.39
C TRP A 107 -18.13 -1.12 -16.33
N THR A 108 -19.33 -1.24 -16.91
CA THR A 108 -19.92 -0.22 -17.80
C THR A 108 -21.13 0.50 -17.17
N SER A 109 -21.65 -0.01 -16.06
CA SER A 109 -22.79 0.56 -15.33
C SER A 109 -22.49 0.61 -13.83
N THR A 110 -23.04 1.58 -13.11
CA THR A 110 -22.98 1.60 -11.63
C THR A 110 -24.03 0.68 -10.99
N ILE A 111 -23.74 0.12 -9.82
CA ILE A 111 -24.75 -0.53 -8.96
C ILE A 111 -25.58 0.50 -8.17
N GLY A 112 -25.05 1.71 -7.98
CA GLY A 112 -25.70 2.80 -7.27
C GLY A 112 -26.70 3.58 -8.13
N ARG A 113 -27.09 4.76 -7.64
CA ARG A 113 -27.93 5.70 -8.40
C ARG A 113 -27.04 6.75 -9.04
N THR A 114 -27.33 7.09 -10.29
CA THR A 114 -26.72 8.22 -10.98
C THR A 114 -27.57 8.64 -12.16
N GLU A 115 -27.58 9.93 -12.46
CA GLU A 115 -28.12 10.49 -13.70
C GLU A 115 -26.98 11.04 -14.60
N GLU A 116 -25.73 10.84 -14.18
CA GLU A 116 -24.55 11.29 -14.90
C GLU A 116 -24.33 10.44 -16.15
N LYS A 117 -23.80 11.06 -17.22
CA LYS A 117 -23.48 10.35 -18.46
C LYS A 117 -22.33 9.36 -18.29
N ASP A 118 -21.42 9.64 -17.35
CA ASP A 118 -20.29 8.82 -16.95
C ASP A 118 -20.58 8.20 -15.56
N PRO A 119 -21.33 7.07 -15.51
CA PRO A 119 -21.80 6.50 -14.24
C PRO A 119 -20.67 5.99 -13.34
N LEU A 120 -19.47 5.77 -13.90
CA LEU A 120 -18.28 5.28 -13.21
C LEU A 120 -17.12 6.25 -13.47
N LEU A 121 -17.01 7.25 -12.61
CA LEU A 121 -16.12 8.42 -12.76
C LEU A 121 -14.66 8.04 -13.00
N TYR A 122 -14.16 7.04 -12.28
CA TYR A 122 -12.76 6.68 -12.28
C TYR A 122 -12.48 5.44 -13.15
N MET A 123 -13.47 4.88 -13.85
CA MET A 123 -13.23 3.72 -14.72
C MET A 123 -12.18 4.00 -15.81
N PRO A 124 -12.12 5.20 -16.41
CA PRO A 124 -11.03 5.54 -17.33
C PRO A 124 -9.62 5.47 -16.71
N PHE A 125 -9.48 5.70 -15.41
CA PHE A 125 -8.21 5.53 -14.69
C PHE A 125 -7.85 4.06 -14.55
N TRP A 126 -8.81 3.22 -14.18
CA TRP A 126 -8.66 1.77 -14.09
C TRP A 126 -8.24 1.18 -15.45
N GLU A 127 -8.98 1.49 -16.52
CA GLU A 127 -8.72 0.97 -17.86
C GLU A 127 -7.36 1.42 -18.39
N TRP A 128 -7.02 2.70 -18.23
CA TRP A 128 -5.71 3.19 -18.62
C TRP A 128 -4.59 2.51 -17.83
N GLN A 129 -4.73 2.38 -16.52
CA GLN A 129 -3.72 1.74 -15.68
C GLN A 129 -3.52 0.27 -16.07
N MET A 130 -4.59 -0.48 -16.29
CA MET A 130 -4.49 -1.87 -16.73
C MET A 130 -3.77 -2.00 -18.08
N ASN A 131 -4.09 -1.13 -19.04
CA ASN A 131 -3.44 -1.12 -20.35
C ASN A 131 -1.96 -0.73 -20.24
N PHE A 132 -1.65 0.29 -19.45
CA PHE A 132 -0.29 0.74 -19.21
C PHE A 132 0.55 -0.34 -18.53
N MET A 133 0.01 -1.02 -17.51
CA MET A 133 0.71 -2.15 -16.87
C MET A 133 1.01 -3.26 -17.88
N LYS A 134 0.05 -3.64 -18.72
CA LYS A 134 0.22 -4.67 -19.76
C LYS A 134 1.32 -4.33 -20.77
N SER A 135 1.42 -3.06 -21.17
CA SER A 135 2.43 -2.62 -22.14
C SER A 135 3.80 -2.37 -21.54
N SER A 136 3.84 -1.95 -20.27
CA SER A 136 5.04 -1.36 -19.67
C SER A 136 5.74 -2.29 -18.68
N LEU A 137 5.07 -3.25 -18.05
CA LEU A 137 5.68 -4.11 -17.04
C LEU A 137 6.09 -5.47 -17.60
N THR A 138 7.20 -6.00 -17.10
CA THR A 138 7.70 -7.30 -17.54
C THR A 138 7.22 -8.43 -16.63
N ASN A 139 6.84 -9.56 -17.24
CA ASN A 139 6.31 -10.73 -16.51
C ASN A 139 5.13 -10.36 -15.59
N LEU A 140 4.26 -9.47 -16.04
CA LEU A 140 3.05 -9.09 -15.32
C LEU A 140 2.13 -10.32 -15.18
N HIS A 141 1.72 -10.63 -13.95
CA HIS A 141 0.81 -11.73 -13.66
C HIS A 141 -0.08 -11.42 -12.46
N PRO A 142 -1.29 -11.99 -12.41
CA PRO A 142 -2.17 -11.85 -11.25
C PRO A 142 -1.60 -12.59 -10.03
N ILE A 143 -1.86 -12.04 -8.85
CA ILE A 143 -1.61 -12.64 -7.54
C ILE A 143 -2.91 -12.65 -6.75
N ASP A 144 -3.04 -13.57 -5.81
CA ASP A 144 -4.31 -13.77 -5.09
C ASP A 144 -4.69 -12.55 -4.22
N CYS A 145 -5.99 -12.21 -4.21
CA CYS A 145 -6.58 -11.18 -3.37
C CYS A 145 -7.24 -11.81 -2.14
N SER A 146 -6.43 -12.41 -1.27
CA SER A 146 -6.91 -13.04 -0.03
C SER A 146 -6.30 -12.40 1.21
N THR A 147 -7.02 -12.47 2.33
CA THR A 147 -6.49 -12.13 3.66
C THR A 147 -5.56 -13.21 4.20
N LEU A 148 -4.96 -13.00 5.37
CA LEU A 148 -4.11 -13.98 6.05
C LEU A 148 -4.90 -15.25 6.42
N ASN A 149 -6.20 -15.11 6.65
CA ASN A 149 -7.13 -16.21 6.94
C ASN A 149 -7.76 -16.80 5.66
N GLU A 150 -7.16 -16.58 4.50
CA GLU A 150 -7.62 -17.08 3.19
C GLU A 150 -9.03 -16.60 2.79
N VAL A 151 -9.51 -15.49 3.36
CA VAL A 151 -10.78 -14.88 2.95
C VAL A 151 -10.57 -14.19 1.62
N ASP A 152 -11.36 -14.57 0.61
CA ASP A 152 -11.39 -13.91 -0.69
C ASP A 152 -11.99 -12.51 -0.54
N VAL A 153 -11.18 -11.50 -0.86
CA VAL A 153 -11.59 -10.08 -0.88
C VAL A 153 -11.53 -9.49 -2.29
N SER A 154 -11.41 -10.33 -3.32
CA SER A 154 -11.42 -9.90 -4.72
C SER A 154 -12.73 -9.20 -5.12
N TYR A 155 -13.85 -9.53 -4.48
CA TYR A 155 -15.14 -8.85 -4.67
C TYR A 155 -16.00 -8.93 -3.41
N ASN A 156 -16.70 -7.83 -3.10
CA ASN A 156 -17.78 -7.84 -2.12
C ASN A 156 -18.89 -6.87 -2.55
N GLU A 157 -20.12 -7.17 -2.18
CA GLU A 157 -21.31 -6.41 -2.58
C GLU A 157 -22.29 -6.29 -1.43
N ASN A 158 -22.71 -5.06 -1.16
CA ASN A 158 -23.84 -4.75 -0.30
C ASN A 158 -25.02 -4.29 -1.17
N LYS A 159 -25.92 -5.23 -1.48
CA LYS A 159 -27.12 -4.99 -2.31
C LYS A 159 -28.08 -3.97 -1.71
N GLU A 160 -28.26 -4.00 -0.39
CA GLU A 160 -29.16 -3.09 0.32
C GLU A 160 -28.68 -1.64 0.22
N LYS A 161 -27.38 -1.44 0.41
CA LYS A 161 -26.73 -0.13 0.31
C LYS A 161 -26.30 0.23 -1.12
N ARG A 162 -26.56 -0.66 -2.08
CA ARG A 162 -26.21 -0.51 -3.50
C ARG A 162 -24.75 -0.11 -3.67
N ALA A 163 -23.87 -0.89 -3.05
CA ALA A 163 -22.44 -0.68 -3.13
C ALA A 163 -21.73 -1.98 -3.46
N ARG A 164 -20.65 -1.88 -4.21
CA ARG A 164 -19.75 -3.00 -4.49
C ARG A 164 -18.31 -2.53 -4.47
N ILE A 165 -17.42 -3.47 -4.19
CA ILE A 165 -15.98 -3.27 -4.21
C ILE A 165 -15.35 -4.42 -4.98
N VAL A 166 -14.38 -4.11 -5.83
CA VAL A 166 -13.55 -5.09 -6.54
C VAL A 166 -12.09 -4.78 -6.30
N ASN A 167 -11.30 -5.83 -6.13
CA ASN A 167 -9.87 -5.76 -5.86
C ASN A 167 -9.12 -6.65 -6.84
N HIS A 168 -8.19 -6.08 -7.59
CA HIS A 168 -7.25 -6.83 -8.42
C HIS A 168 -5.82 -6.61 -7.90
N CYS A 169 -5.06 -7.70 -7.83
CA CYS A 169 -3.65 -7.65 -7.45
C CYS A 169 -2.78 -8.28 -8.54
N TYR A 170 -1.65 -7.63 -8.80
CA TYR A 170 -0.67 -8.07 -9.79
C TYR A 170 0.74 -8.01 -9.21
N ALA A 171 1.64 -8.79 -9.79
CA ALA A 171 3.08 -8.69 -9.58
C ALA A 171 3.80 -8.71 -10.94
N SER A 172 5.02 -8.17 -10.97
CA SER A 172 5.89 -8.11 -12.15
C SER A 172 7.35 -8.27 -11.72
N ASN A 173 8.31 -8.08 -12.62
CA ASN A 173 9.72 -8.04 -12.21
C ASN A 173 10.08 -6.72 -11.50
N GLU A 174 9.36 -5.64 -11.83
CA GLU A 174 9.52 -4.29 -11.32
C GLU A 174 8.84 -4.09 -9.97
N TYR A 175 7.67 -4.72 -9.79
CA TYR A 175 6.82 -4.54 -8.60
C TYR A 175 6.52 -5.88 -7.93
N ARG A 176 6.72 -5.95 -6.61
CA ARG A 176 6.32 -7.14 -5.83
C ARG A 176 4.81 -7.27 -5.67
N LYS A 177 4.10 -6.13 -5.66
CA LYS A 177 2.65 -6.04 -5.51
C LYS A 177 2.17 -4.73 -6.12
N ILE A 178 1.16 -4.80 -6.97
CA ILE A 178 0.34 -3.67 -7.39
C ILE A 178 -1.09 -4.07 -7.03
N ARG A 179 -1.76 -3.27 -6.20
CA ARG A 179 -3.18 -3.47 -5.90
C ARG A 179 -4.01 -2.36 -6.52
N MET A 180 -5.19 -2.72 -7.01
CA MET A 180 -6.18 -1.81 -7.57
C MET A 180 -7.52 -2.14 -6.93
N THR A 181 -8.16 -1.12 -6.39
CA THR A 181 -9.46 -1.21 -5.72
C THR A 181 -10.41 -0.23 -6.38
N TYR A 182 -11.55 -0.72 -6.87
CA TYR A 182 -12.66 0.13 -7.30
C TYR A 182 -13.83 -0.08 -6.36
N TYR A 183 -14.32 1.00 -5.75
CA TYR A 183 -15.53 1.03 -4.94
C TYR A 183 -16.59 1.83 -5.67
N ASP A 184 -17.76 1.23 -5.87
CA ASP A 184 -18.87 1.81 -6.61
C ASP A 184 -20.14 1.81 -5.74
N ALA A 185 -20.61 3.00 -5.35
CA ALA A 185 -21.91 3.23 -4.75
C ALA A 185 -22.68 4.35 -5.50
N GLY A 186 -22.49 4.45 -6.82
CA GLY A 186 -23.11 5.48 -7.67
C GLY A 186 -22.64 6.88 -7.30
N ASP A 187 -23.55 7.85 -7.25
CA ASP A 187 -23.18 9.23 -6.94
C ASP A 187 -22.70 9.39 -5.50
N ALA A 188 -23.22 8.56 -4.57
CA ALA A 188 -22.97 8.71 -3.14
C ALA A 188 -21.47 8.64 -2.82
N VAL A 189 -20.80 7.57 -3.28
CA VAL A 189 -19.36 7.39 -3.14
C VAL A 189 -18.82 6.60 -4.33
N GLN A 190 -17.73 7.09 -4.92
CA GLN A 190 -16.86 6.28 -5.79
C GLN A 190 -15.42 6.41 -5.33
N VAL A 191 -14.68 5.31 -5.33
CA VAL A 191 -13.26 5.30 -5.01
C VAL A 191 -12.50 4.52 -6.08
N PHE A 192 -11.39 5.10 -6.54
CA PHE A 192 -10.33 4.37 -7.21
C PHE A 192 -9.06 4.52 -6.39
N ASN A 193 -8.60 3.40 -5.83
CA ASN A 193 -7.39 3.35 -5.04
C ASN A 193 -6.39 2.39 -5.70
N SER A 194 -5.13 2.78 -5.79
CA SER A 194 -4.08 1.89 -6.24
C SER A 194 -2.78 2.15 -5.50
N VAL A 195 -2.10 1.08 -5.11
CA VAL A 195 -0.80 1.15 -4.47
C VAL A 195 0.17 0.23 -5.17
N TRP A 196 1.32 0.76 -5.54
CA TRP A 196 2.38 0.04 -6.24
C TRP A 196 3.59 -0.04 -5.35
N TYR A 197 3.95 -1.26 -4.97
CA TYR A 197 5.11 -1.57 -4.15
C TYR A 197 6.24 -2.05 -5.08
N PRO A 198 7.29 -1.24 -5.31
CA PRO A 198 8.46 -1.70 -6.02
C PRO A 198 9.00 -3.00 -5.39
N ASP A 199 9.57 -3.86 -6.21
CA ASP A 199 10.34 -5.00 -5.69
C ASP A 199 11.43 -4.48 -4.74
N ALA A 200 11.63 -5.14 -3.60
CA ALA A 200 12.48 -4.62 -2.51
C ALA A 200 13.96 -4.50 -2.91
N LYS A 201 14.37 -5.08 -4.04
CA LYS A 201 15.69 -4.78 -4.64
C LYS A 201 15.82 -3.35 -5.15
N TYR A 202 14.73 -2.59 -5.27
CA TYR A 202 14.75 -1.19 -5.63
C TYR A 202 14.39 -0.35 -4.40
N ASN A 203 15.34 0.46 -3.91
CA ASN A 203 15.09 1.38 -2.81
C ASN A 203 14.35 2.63 -3.32
N LEU A 204 13.07 2.45 -3.64
CA LEU A 204 12.22 3.43 -4.29
C LEU A 204 10.93 3.65 -3.50
N PRO A 205 10.29 4.82 -3.65
CA PRO A 205 9.04 5.14 -2.97
C PRO A 205 7.92 4.19 -3.38
N VAL A 206 6.91 4.06 -2.52
CA VAL A 206 5.64 3.43 -2.87
C VAL A 206 4.82 4.45 -3.68
N LEU A 207 4.25 4.05 -4.82
CA LEU A 207 3.31 4.93 -5.52
C LEU A 207 1.91 4.71 -4.92
N GLY A 208 1.39 5.73 -4.25
CA GLY A 208 0.06 5.76 -3.66
C GLY A 208 -0.90 6.61 -4.49
N ILE A 209 -2.04 6.04 -4.84
CA ILE A 209 -3.14 6.70 -5.55
C ILE A 209 -4.42 6.49 -4.75
N ASP A 210 -5.11 7.57 -4.40
CA ASP A 210 -6.38 7.54 -3.71
C ASP A 210 -7.31 8.63 -4.26
N LEU A 211 -8.29 8.22 -5.07
CA LEU A 211 -9.23 9.11 -5.73
C LEU A 211 -10.64 8.83 -5.21
N LEU A 212 -11.26 9.83 -4.58
CA LEU A 212 -12.59 9.71 -3.99
C LEU A 212 -13.53 10.79 -4.51
N SER A 213 -14.75 10.38 -4.81
CA SER A 213 -15.87 11.26 -5.13
C SER A 213 -16.99 11.03 -4.12
N PHE A 214 -17.52 12.10 -3.54
CA PHE A 214 -18.64 12.08 -2.61
C PHE A 214 -19.80 12.90 -3.18
N ASN A 215 -20.95 12.26 -3.33
CA ASN A 215 -22.19 12.85 -3.89
C ASN A 215 -22.00 13.54 -5.25
N ARG A 216 -20.95 13.17 -6.02
CA ARG A 216 -20.49 13.84 -7.25
C ARG A 216 -20.32 15.37 -7.10
N LYS A 217 -20.04 15.82 -5.89
CA LYS A 217 -19.94 17.26 -5.52
C LYS A 217 -18.66 17.60 -4.79
N LYS A 218 -18.03 16.62 -4.14
CA LYS A 218 -16.79 16.80 -3.41
C LYS A 218 -15.84 15.71 -3.83
N TYR A 219 -14.65 16.12 -4.24
CA TYR A 219 -13.62 15.23 -4.70
C TYR A 219 -12.40 15.36 -3.79
N LEU A 220 -11.76 14.23 -3.51
CA LEU A 220 -10.46 14.15 -2.87
C LEU A 220 -9.55 13.35 -3.80
N ALA A 221 -8.40 13.91 -4.13
CA ALA A 221 -7.40 13.23 -4.95
C ALA A 221 -6.04 13.28 -4.26
N ILE A 222 -5.43 12.11 -4.14
CA ILE A 222 -4.07 11.93 -3.64
C ILE A 222 -3.31 11.09 -4.67
N VAL A 223 -2.19 11.60 -5.17
CA VAL A 223 -1.23 10.85 -5.99
C VAL A 223 0.17 11.23 -5.54
N ASP A 224 0.94 10.26 -5.07
CA ASP A 224 2.24 10.54 -4.45
C ASP A 224 3.27 9.42 -4.61
N PHE A 225 4.54 9.82 -4.60
CA PHE A 225 5.67 8.91 -4.40
C PHE A 225 5.99 8.92 -2.91
N GLN A 226 5.34 8.01 -2.18
CA GLN A 226 5.39 7.92 -0.73
C GLN A 226 6.78 7.41 -0.30
N PRO A 227 7.63 8.28 0.30
CA PRO A 227 9.02 7.96 0.61
C PRO A 227 9.13 6.90 1.69
N LEU A 228 10.08 5.98 1.52
CA LEU A 228 10.36 4.89 2.48
C LEU A 228 11.47 5.25 3.48
N HIS A 229 12.00 6.47 3.47
CA HIS A 229 13.09 6.85 4.37
C HIS A 229 12.60 6.99 5.83
N GLN A 230 13.54 7.00 6.77
CA GLN A 230 13.24 7.14 8.20
C GLN A 230 13.34 8.59 8.66
N GLU A 231 14.30 9.33 8.12
CA GLU A 231 14.58 10.73 8.46
C GLU A 231 13.97 11.66 7.41
N GLU A 232 13.19 12.65 7.86
CA GLU A 232 12.45 13.61 7.01
C GLU A 232 13.35 14.34 5.99
N ASP A 233 14.62 14.60 6.32
CA ASP A 233 15.58 15.23 5.42
C ASP A 233 15.91 14.36 4.18
N GLY A 234 15.79 13.03 4.32
CA GLY A 234 15.88 12.09 3.20
C GLY A 234 14.60 12.02 2.36
N HIS A 235 13.46 12.51 2.87
CA HIS A 235 12.17 12.51 2.15
C HIS A 235 12.11 13.61 1.10
N ALA A 236 12.74 14.76 1.38
CA ALA A 236 12.67 15.95 0.56
C ALA A 236 13.64 15.96 -0.64
N THR A 237 14.67 15.12 -0.68
CA THR A 237 15.82 15.41 -1.57
C THR A 237 15.91 14.51 -2.80
N CYS A 238 15.33 13.30 -2.78
CA CYS A 238 15.58 12.34 -3.86
C CYS A 238 14.70 12.53 -5.11
N TYR A 239 13.40 12.85 -4.97
CA TYR A 239 12.46 12.78 -6.11
C TYR A 239 11.75 14.10 -6.43
N GLU A 240 11.91 15.15 -5.62
CA GLU A 240 11.23 16.44 -5.84
C GLU A 240 11.52 17.01 -7.23
N HIS A 241 12.77 16.91 -7.69
CA HIS A 241 13.19 17.41 -9.00
C HIS A 241 12.47 16.74 -10.18
N ILE A 242 11.95 15.51 -9.99
CA ILE A 242 11.21 14.75 -11.00
C ILE A 242 9.71 15.08 -10.94
N LEU A 243 9.16 15.21 -9.73
CA LEU A 243 7.72 15.40 -9.51
C LEU A 243 7.26 16.85 -9.63
N LYS A 244 8.08 17.80 -9.17
CA LYS A 244 7.75 19.23 -9.16
C LYS A 244 7.40 19.77 -10.55
N PRO A 245 8.09 19.41 -11.65
CA PRO A 245 7.68 19.82 -13.00
C PRO A 245 6.30 19.30 -13.40
N ILE A 246 5.88 18.14 -12.90
CA ILE A 246 4.55 17.58 -13.17
C ILE A 246 3.52 18.33 -12.35
N LYS A 247 3.71 18.42 -11.03
CA LYS A 247 2.82 19.15 -10.10
C LYS A 247 2.62 20.60 -10.54
N ASN A 248 3.66 21.26 -11.02
CA ASN A 248 3.59 22.66 -11.45
C ASN A 248 2.61 22.92 -12.58
N LYS A 249 2.28 21.92 -13.42
CA LYS A 249 1.33 22.05 -14.53
C LYS A 249 -0.13 22.16 -14.09
N TYR A 250 -0.46 21.72 -12.87
CA TYR A 250 -1.84 21.55 -12.43
C TYR A 250 -2.09 22.31 -11.13
N ASP A 251 -2.50 23.57 -11.23
CA ASP A 251 -2.75 24.42 -10.05
C ASP A 251 -3.88 23.90 -9.16
N ASN A 252 -4.91 23.29 -9.74
CA ASN A 252 -6.03 22.71 -9.01
C ASN A 252 -5.65 21.50 -8.15
N LEU A 253 -4.44 20.95 -8.31
CA LEU A 253 -3.96 19.75 -7.62
C LEU A 253 -2.94 20.05 -6.50
N LYS A 254 -2.79 21.32 -6.12
CA LYS A 254 -1.82 21.81 -5.12
C LYS A 254 -2.47 22.22 -3.78
N GLY A 255 -3.51 21.52 -3.37
CA GLY A 255 -4.11 21.68 -2.05
C GLY A 255 -3.17 21.29 -0.91
N ARG A 256 -3.62 21.51 0.33
CA ARG A 256 -2.89 21.16 1.56
C ARG A 256 -3.61 20.07 2.33
N MET A 257 -2.86 19.11 2.84
CA MET A 257 -3.40 18.10 3.75
C MET A 257 -3.86 18.77 5.05
N SER A 258 -4.70 18.07 5.80
CA SER A 258 -4.96 18.42 7.19
C SER A 258 -4.23 17.42 8.06
N SER A 259 -3.50 17.90 9.06
CA SER A 259 -2.82 17.13 10.10
C SER A 259 -3.71 16.21 10.96
N LYS A 260 -4.99 16.05 10.62
CA LYS A 260 -5.99 15.30 11.41
C LYS A 260 -5.89 13.78 11.27
N PHE A 261 -5.41 13.28 10.13
CA PHE A 261 -5.40 11.84 9.81
C PHE A 261 -4.01 11.28 9.57
N TYR A 262 -3.13 12.07 8.96
CA TYR A 262 -1.73 11.71 8.74
C TYR A 262 -0.83 12.79 9.33
N ASP A 263 0.35 12.37 9.77
CA ASP A 263 1.48 13.27 9.91
C ASP A 263 1.96 13.63 8.50
N GLU A 264 1.95 14.93 8.18
CA GLU A 264 2.22 15.43 6.81
C GLU A 264 3.66 15.14 6.36
N THR A 265 4.53 14.75 7.29
CA THR A 265 5.96 14.51 7.06
C THR A 265 6.30 13.02 6.98
N GLN A 266 5.42 12.14 7.49
CA GLN A 266 5.68 10.71 7.56
C GLN A 266 5.03 9.97 6.39
N PHE A 267 5.86 9.44 5.48
CA PHE A 267 5.48 8.70 4.26
C PHE A 267 4.74 9.52 3.17
N PHE A 268 4.76 10.85 3.22
CA PHE A 268 4.27 11.71 2.13
C PHE A 268 5.40 12.59 1.58
N SER A 269 5.44 12.78 0.27
CA SER A 269 6.40 13.66 -0.38
C SER A 269 5.89 15.11 -0.43
N LYS A 270 6.81 16.08 -0.48
CA LYS A 270 6.45 17.50 -0.67
C LYS A 270 5.76 17.77 -2.01
N GLU A 271 6.00 16.90 -2.99
CA GLU A 271 5.46 17.00 -4.34
C GLU A 271 4.25 16.07 -4.54
N MET A 272 3.62 15.61 -3.47
CA MET A 272 2.30 14.96 -3.51
C MET A 272 1.29 15.85 -4.24
N LEU A 273 0.51 15.27 -5.15
CA LEU A 273 -0.75 15.87 -5.60
C LEU A 273 -1.76 15.62 -4.51
N PHE A 274 -2.23 16.69 -3.87
CA PHE A 274 -3.28 16.62 -2.85
C PHE A 274 -4.33 17.65 -3.22
N ALA A 275 -5.54 17.23 -3.53
CA ALA A 275 -6.57 18.12 -4.02
C ALA A 275 -7.91 17.85 -3.35
N ARG A 276 -8.58 18.92 -2.93
CA ARG A 276 -10.02 18.91 -2.65
C ARG A 276 -10.68 19.92 -3.55
N PHE A 277 -11.66 19.49 -4.33
CA PHE A 277 -12.35 20.34 -5.28
C PHE A 277 -13.82 19.95 -5.43
N GLU A 278 -14.61 20.84 -6.01
CA GLU A 278 -16.05 20.65 -6.22
C GLU A 278 -16.44 20.55 -7.70
N ASP A 279 -15.58 21.05 -8.61
CA ASP A 279 -15.79 20.93 -10.05
C ASP A 279 -15.33 19.55 -10.56
N GLY A 280 -16.28 18.70 -10.92
CA GLY A 280 -16.01 17.37 -11.45
C GLY A 280 -15.20 17.36 -12.75
N LYS A 281 -15.14 18.46 -13.51
CA LYS A 281 -14.32 18.56 -14.74
C LYS A 281 -12.83 18.39 -14.46
N ILE A 282 -12.37 18.83 -13.29
CA ILE A 282 -10.97 18.72 -12.84
C ILE A 282 -10.50 17.26 -12.86
N VAL A 283 -11.41 16.29 -12.67
CA VAL A 283 -11.08 14.85 -12.74
C VAL A 283 -10.45 14.50 -14.09
N TYR A 284 -11.01 14.98 -15.19
CA TYR A 284 -10.55 14.64 -16.54
C TYR A 284 -9.54 15.64 -17.09
N ASP A 285 -9.76 16.94 -16.83
CA ASP A 285 -8.94 18.00 -17.41
C ASP A 285 -7.54 18.06 -16.78
N ASP A 286 -7.46 17.85 -15.45
CA ASP A 286 -6.21 18.01 -14.69
C ASP A 286 -5.74 16.70 -14.04
N LEU A 287 -6.61 16.05 -13.28
CA LEU A 287 -6.22 14.89 -12.45
C LEU A 287 -5.84 13.68 -13.31
N PHE A 288 -6.59 13.35 -14.35
CA PHE A 288 -6.27 12.22 -15.21
C PHE A 288 -4.92 12.35 -15.92
N PRO A 289 -4.58 13.46 -16.61
CA PRO A 289 -3.25 13.61 -17.20
C PRO A 289 -2.13 13.70 -16.14
N ALA A 290 -2.37 14.31 -14.97
CA ALA A 290 -1.41 14.32 -13.87
C ALA A 290 -1.13 12.92 -13.31
N PHE A 291 -2.18 12.13 -13.08
CA PHE A 291 -2.12 10.73 -12.67
C PHE A 291 -1.26 9.90 -13.63
N LYS A 292 -1.52 10.02 -14.95
CA LYS A 292 -0.73 9.30 -15.96
C LYS A 292 0.75 9.67 -15.88
N SER A 293 1.05 10.98 -15.79
CA SER A 293 2.43 11.45 -15.67
C SER A 293 3.13 10.92 -14.40
N TYR A 294 2.45 10.85 -13.26
CA TYR A 294 3.02 10.29 -12.03
C TYR A 294 3.28 8.78 -12.18
N VAL A 295 2.32 8.03 -12.71
CA VAL A 295 2.44 6.57 -12.91
C VAL A 295 3.57 6.24 -13.90
N GLU A 296 3.61 6.93 -15.04
CA GLU A 296 4.66 6.77 -16.07
C GLU A 296 6.05 7.06 -15.48
N THR A 297 6.18 8.22 -14.81
CA THR A 297 7.42 8.63 -14.15
C THR A 297 7.87 7.61 -13.10
N HIS A 298 6.95 7.01 -12.36
CA HIS A 298 7.29 6.01 -11.34
C HIS A 298 7.84 4.73 -11.97
N VAL A 299 7.22 4.26 -13.06
CA VAL A 299 7.70 3.08 -13.78
C VAL A 299 9.06 3.34 -14.42
N ASP A 300 9.27 4.53 -15.00
CA ASP A 300 10.57 4.93 -15.56
C ASP A 300 11.66 4.99 -14.49
N LEU A 301 11.33 5.49 -13.30
CA LEU A 301 12.24 5.51 -12.15
C LEU A 301 12.61 4.08 -11.71
N VAL A 302 11.64 3.16 -11.62
CA VAL A 302 11.91 1.75 -11.27
C VAL A 302 12.80 1.09 -12.31
N LYS A 303 12.53 1.28 -13.60
CA LYS A 303 13.31 0.66 -14.69
C LYS A 303 14.73 1.20 -14.82
N SER A 304 14.94 2.47 -14.48
CA SER A 304 16.26 3.12 -14.55
C SER A 304 17.10 2.90 -13.29
N THR A 305 16.51 2.42 -12.19
CA THR A 305 17.21 2.16 -10.93
C THR A 305 17.88 0.79 -10.97
N PRO A 306 19.21 0.70 -10.78
CA PRO A 306 19.89 -0.58 -10.65
C PRO A 306 19.38 -1.36 -9.42
N PRO A 307 19.20 -2.68 -9.51
CA PRO A 307 18.81 -3.48 -8.36
C PRO A 307 19.94 -3.50 -7.30
N ALA A 308 19.56 -3.59 -6.04
CA ALA A 308 20.46 -3.76 -4.91
C ALA A 308 21.28 -5.06 -5.05
N MET A 309 22.57 -4.98 -4.72
CA MET A 309 23.52 -6.09 -4.85
C MET A 309 23.64 -6.96 -3.59
N THR A 310 23.11 -6.51 -2.45
CA THR A 310 23.26 -7.17 -1.15
C THR A 310 21.90 -7.52 -0.56
N ARG A 311 21.82 -8.65 0.16
CA ARG A 311 20.59 -9.06 0.86
C ARG A 311 20.21 -8.06 1.96
N GLN A 312 21.20 -7.46 2.60
CA GLN A 312 21.01 -6.48 3.67
C GLN A 312 20.26 -5.25 3.15
N THR A 313 20.62 -4.73 1.97
CA THR A 313 19.89 -3.59 1.37
C THR A 313 18.47 -3.97 0.98
N VAL A 314 18.26 -5.15 0.37
CA VAL A 314 16.92 -5.66 0.02
C VAL A 314 16.03 -5.79 1.27
N GLN A 315 16.58 -6.39 2.32
CA GLN A 315 15.88 -6.59 3.59
C GLN A 315 15.52 -5.27 4.25
N HIS A 316 16.44 -4.30 4.26
CA HIS A 316 16.19 -2.96 4.77
C HIS A 316 15.02 -2.27 4.04
N VAL A 317 15.00 -2.28 2.70
CA VAL A 317 13.90 -1.69 1.91
C VAL A 317 12.57 -2.38 2.23
N PHE A 318 12.58 -3.71 2.36
CA PHE A 318 11.39 -4.46 2.71
C PHE A 318 10.84 -4.10 4.10
N GLU A 319 11.71 -3.93 5.10
CA GLU A 319 11.33 -3.46 6.43
C GLU A 319 10.74 -2.05 6.40
N ARG A 320 11.24 -1.17 5.51
CA ARG A 320 10.63 0.16 5.32
C ARG A 320 9.25 0.09 4.66
N GLN A 321 9.04 -0.82 3.70
CA GLN A 321 7.71 -1.09 3.14
C GLN A 321 6.75 -1.66 4.21
N ARG A 322 7.24 -2.50 5.12
CA ARG A 322 6.47 -2.97 6.28
C ARG A 322 6.07 -1.82 7.19
N ALA A 323 7.01 -0.93 7.52
CA ALA A 323 6.74 0.23 8.36
C ALA A 323 5.69 1.16 7.72
N TYR A 324 5.75 1.35 6.40
CA TYR A 324 4.73 2.06 5.62
C TYR A 324 3.34 1.41 5.76
N ASP A 325 3.25 0.09 5.58
CA ASP A 325 1.98 -0.65 5.70
C ASP A 325 1.41 -0.53 7.12
N THR A 326 2.22 -0.70 8.17
CA THR A 326 1.78 -0.53 9.57
C THR A 326 1.27 0.88 9.83
N TYR A 327 2.02 1.92 9.43
CA TYR A 327 1.60 3.31 9.60
C TYR A 327 0.27 3.60 8.90
N SER A 328 0.13 3.12 7.67
CA SER A 328 -1.04 3.37 6.82
C SER A 328 -2.28 2.63 7.32
N ALA A 329 -2.13 1.37 7.76
CA ALA A 329 -3.24 0.58 8.32
C ALA A 329 -3.85 1.22 9.57
N GLU A 330 -3.01 1.76 10.46
CA GLU A 330 -3.47 2.42 11.70
C GLU A 330 -4.26 3.72 11.44
N ARG A 331 -4.05 4.36 10.30
CA ARG A 331 -4.55 5.71 9.99
C ARG A 331 -5.49 5.76 8.80
N ASP A 332 -5.84 4.60 8.22
CA ASP A 332 -6.67 4.53 7.02
C ASP A 332 -8.03 5.22 7.26
N PRO A 333 -8.29 6.38 6.61
CA PRO A 333 -9.54 7.11 6.79
C PRO A 333 -10.76 6.35 6.25
N ALA A 334 -10.55 5.31 5.41
CA ALA A 334 -11.62 4.49 4.86
C ALA A 334 -12.12 3.41 5.83
N ALA A 335 -11.49 3.19 6.99
CA ALA A 335 -11.91 2.19 7.98
C ALA A 335 -13.39 2.32 8.36
N GLY A 336 -13.85 3.54 8.61
CA GLY A 336 -15.26 3.82 8.93
C GLY A 336 -16.20 3.51 7.76
N LEU A 337 -15.78 3.78 6.53
CA LEU A 337 -16.55 3.47 5.33
C LEU A 337 -16.69 1.95 5.17
N PHE A 338 -15.59 1.20 5.21
CA PHE A 338 -15.62 -0.26 5.08
C PHE A 338 -16.44 -0.91 6.19
N ALA A 339 -16.25 -0.48 7.44
CA ALA A 339 -16.99 -1.03 8.57
C ALA A 339 -18.50 -0.78 8.45
N ALA A 340 -18.90 0.42 8.01
CA ALA A 340 -20.31 0.72 7.77
C ALA A 340 -20.89 -0.12 6.63
N MET A 341 -20.10 -0.46 5.61
CA MET A 341 -20.59 -1.09 4.38
C MET A 341 -20.57 -2.63 4.43
N PHE A 342 -19.55 -3.21 5.05
CA PHE A 342 -19.27 -4.65 5.01
C PHE A 342 -19.08 -5.27 6.40
N GLY A 343 -19.19 -4.47 7.46
CA GLY A 343 -19.05 -4.90 8.85
C GLY A 343 -17.63 -4.73 9.40
N LYS A 344 -17.52 -4.57 10.72
CA LYS A 344 -16.25 -4.26 11.40
C LYS A 344 -15.16 -5.31 11.15
N ASN A 345 -15.47 -6.59 11.34
CA ASN A 345 -14.47 -7.66 11.21
C ASN A 345 -13.94 -7.76 9.77
N TRP A 346 -14.84 -7.68 8.78
CA TRP A 346 -14.43 -7.67 7.38
C TRP A 346 -13.54 -6.46 7.07
N ALA A 347 -13.90 -5.27 7.58
CA ALA A 347 -13.09 -4.07 7.37
C ALA A 347 -11.70 -4.17 8.01
N GLU A 348 -11.59 -4.80 9.18
CA GLU A 348 -10.32 -5.03 9.86
C GLU A 348 -9.42 -5.97 9.06
N ASP A 349 -9.94 -7.12 8.66
CA ASP A 349 -9.19 -8.07 7.84
C ASP A 349 -8.85 -7.47 6.46
N PHE A 350 -9.77 -6.70 5.87
CA PHE A 350 -9.52 -6.02 4.60
C PHE A 350 -8.37 -4.99 4.71
N ILE A 351 -8.32 -4.20 5.78
CA ILE A 351 -7.28 -3.20 5.99
C ILE A 351 -5.93 -3.86 6.30
N TYR A 352 -5.89 -4.68 7.36
CA TYR A 352 -4.63 -5.21 7.89
C TYR A 352 -4.07 -6.36 7.06
N ASP A 353 -4.93 -7.20 6.47
CA ASP A 353 -4.46 -8.40 5.80
C ASP A 353 -4.39 -8.25 4.29
N PHE A 354 -5.13 -7.31 3.70
CA PHE A 354 -5.17 -7.11 2.24
C PHE A 354 -4.59 -5.76 1.78
N LEU A 355 -5.16 -4.62 2.22
CA LEU A 355 -4.72 -3.29 1.78
C LEU A 355 -3.27 -3.05 2.19
N PHE A 356 -2.92 -3.40 3.43
CA PHE A 356 -1.59 -3.22 4.00
C PHE A 356 -1.08 -4.55 4.55
N SER A 357 -0.96 -5.54 3.67
CA SER A 357 -0.70 -6.95 4.02
C SER A 357 0.64 -7.22 4.73
N LEU A 358 1.55 -6.25 4.85
CA LEU A 358 2.74 -6.35 5.69
C LEU A 358 2.54 -5.74 7.10
N SER A 359 1.41 -5.10 7.36
CA SER A 359 1.16 -4.36 8.60
C SER A 359 1.16 -5.28 9.82
N GLU A 360 1.61 -4.73 10.95
CA GLU A 360 1.52 -5.38 12.25
C GLU A 360 0.20 -4.98 12.93
N ARG A 361 -0.66 -5.98 13.21
CA ARG A 361 -1.93 -5.75 13.89
C ARG A 361 -1.70 -5.61 15.40
N LYS A 362 -2.15 -4.50 15.99
CA LYS A 362 -2.21 -4.33 17.46
C LYS A 362 -3.38 -5.11 18.04
N GLU A 363 -3.26 -5.59 19.28
CA GLU A 363 -4.31 -6.36 19.98
C GLU A 363 -5.65 -5.59 20.08
N GLU A 364 -5.60 -4.25 20.06
CA GLU A 364 -6.77 -3.37 20.19
C GLU A 364 -7.64 -3.31 18.90
N GLY A 365 -7.15 -3.82 17.77
CA GLY A 365 -7.86 -3.87 16.48
C GLY A 365 -8.11 -2.50 15.84
N LEU A 366 -9.05 -2.41 14.89
CA LEU A 366 -9.39 -1.14 14.22
C LEU A 366 -9.99 -0.12 15.19
N ASN A 367 -9.33 1.04 15.32
CA ASN A 367 -9.88 2.20 16.02
C ASN A 367 -10.85 2.97 15.11
N LEU A 368 -12.12 2.58 15.14
CA LEU A 368 -13.21 3.28 14.44
C LEU A 368 -13.65 4.54 15.19
N SER A 369 -12.72 5.43 15.51
CA SER A 369 -13.10 6.78 15.95
C SER A 369 -13.81 7.49 14.78
N PRO A 370 -15.04 8.01 14.96
CA PRO A 370 -15.79 8.57 13.85
C PRO A 370 -15.04 9.76 13.23
N PRO A 371 -15.00 9.88 11.89
CA PRO A 371 -14.58 11.12 11.28
C PRO A 371 -15.62 12.18 11.67
N MET A 372 -15.22 13.11 12.55
CA MET A 372 -15.96 14.35 12.76
C MET A 372 -15.92 15.14 11.45
N PHE A 373 -16.83 14.84 10.53
CA PHE A 373 -17.26 15.76 9.49
C PHE A 373 -17.94 16.91 10.22
N GLY A 374 -17.41 18.12 10.08
CA GLY A 374 -17.86 19.29 10.83
C GLY A 374 -19.35 19.54 10.67
N GLY A 375 -20.15 18.99 11.60
CA GLY A 375 -21.41 19.56 12.00
C GLY A 375 -21.13 20.78 12.88
N PRO A 376 -22.04 21.77 12.90
CA PRO A 376 -21.90 22.89 13.83
C PRO A 376 -21.79 22.35 15.27
N PRO A 377 -20.97 22.99 16.12
CA PRO A 377 -20.81 22.54 17.49
C PRO A 377 -22.18 22.51 18.17
N PRO A 378 -22.44 21.52 19.05
CA PRO A 378 -23.66 21.51 19.83
C PRO A 378 -23.75 22.83 20.62
N PRO A 379 -24.96 23.41 20.80
CA PRO A 379 -25.12 24.61 21.59
C PRO A 379 -24.49 24.38 22.96
N SER A 380 -23.59 25.28 23.37
CA SER A 380 -22.94 25.24 24.68
C SER A 380 -24.01 25.20 25.76
N GLY A 381 -24.25 24.00 26.29
CA GLY A 381 -25.09 23.78 27.46
C GLY A 381 -24.44 24.47 28.65
N ALA A 382 -25.23 25.32 29.31
CA ALA A 382 -24.84 26.10 30.46
C ALA A 382 -24.21 25.23 31.56
N SER A 383 -22.94 25.47 31.84
CA SER A 383 -22.29 24.99 33.06
C SER A 383 -22.85 25.78 34.24
N ASN A 384 -23.70 25.12 35.02
CA ASN A 384 -24.17 25.60 36.32
C ASN A 384 -22.97 25.58 37.29
N HIS A 385 -22.40 26.75 37.57
CA HIS A 385 -21.50 26.93 38.70
C HIS A 385 -22.22 27.74 39.77
N GLY A 386 -22.65 27.03 40.81
CA GLY A 386 -23.08 27.59 42.07
C GLY A 386 -21.90 28.24 42.78
N GLY A 387 -22.12 29.43 43.32
CA GLY A 387 -21.13 30.18 44.06
C GLY A 387 -21.74 31.42 44.71
N HIS A 388 -22.23 31.23 45.93
CA HIS A 388 -22.36 32.18 47.04
C HIS A 388 -22.57 33.69 46.78
N VAL A 389 -23.74 34.15 47.25
CA VAL A 389 -24.05 35.53 47.67
C VAL A 389 -23.53 35.77 49.10
N PRO A 390 -23.00 36.97 49.44
CA PRO A 390 -23.67 37.85 50.43
C PRO A 390 -23.46 39.38 50.12
N PRO A 391 -23.90 40.36 50.94
CA PRO A 391 -25.07 41.17 50.63
C PRO A 391 -24.86 42.72 50.63
N SER A 392 -25.90 43.44 50.19
CA SER A 392 -26.31 44.80 50.62
C SER A 392 -25.45 46.03 50.29
N GLY A 393 -26.04 46.98 49.55
CA GLY A 393 -25.64 48.39 49.57
C GLY A 393 -26.37 49.25 48.52
N ALA A 394 -27.36 50.04 48.95
CA ALA A 394 -28.11 50.98 48.11
C ALA A 394 -27.28 52.23 47.72
N VAL A 395 -27.61 52.89 46.60
CA VAL A 395 -28.01 54.31 46.49
C VAL A 395 -28.06 54.76 45.01
N LYS A 396 -29.07 55.58 44.71
CA LYS A 396 -29.50 56.18 43.43
C LYS A 396 -28.45 57.09 42.74
N ALA A 397 -28.53 57.19 41.41
CA ALA A 397 -28.56 58.48 40.70
C ALA A 397 -29.15 58.34 39.28
N GLN A 398 -30.17 59.13 38.98
CA GLN A 398 -30.76 59.35 37.66
C GLN A 398 -29.85 60.25 36.81
N VAL A 399 -29.70 59.93 35.52
CA VAL A 399 -29.62 60.94 34.45
C VAL A 399 -30.40 60.42 33.25
N HIS A 400 -31.16 61.32 32.63
CA HIS A 400 -32.25 61.06 31.69
C HIS A 400 -31.93 61.78 30.36
N VAL A 401 -32.50 61.24 29.26
CA VAL A 401 -32.80 61.89 27.95
C VAL A 401 -31.70 61.87 26.86
N PRO A 402 -32.00 61.73 25.54
CA PRO A 402 -33.10 61.01 24.86
C PRO A 402 -32.64 60.07 23.71
N ILE A 403 -33.52 59.14 23.37
CA ILE A 403 -33.52 58.32 22.15
C ILE A 403 -34.23 59.08 21.02
N THR A 404 -33.60 59.19 19.85
CA THR A 404 -34.27 59.60 18.60
C THR A 404 -34.55 58.37 17.74
N ARG A 405 -35.81 58.25 17.34
CA ARG A 405 -36.42 57.18 16.55
C ARG A 405 -36.43 57.63 15.08
N VAL A 406 -35.88 56.82 14.17
CA VAL A 406 -36.00 57.02 12.72
C VAL A 406 -36.88 55.90 12.15
N GLU A 407 -37.95 56.29 11.48
CA GLU A 407 -38.95 55.44 10.81
C GLU A 407 -38.43 54.80 9.51
N PRO A 408 -38.97 53.65 9.09
CA PRO A 408 -38.65 53.02 7.82
C PRO A 408 -39.51 53.57 6.66
N LYS A 409 -38.86 53.95 5.56
CA LYS A 409 -39.53 54.33 4.31
C LYS A 409 -39.80 53.12 3.42
N HIS A 410 -41.06 52.97 3.00
CA HIS A 410 -41.51 52.12 1.91
C HIS A 410 -40.91 52.56 0.55
N ALA A 411 -40.55 51.59 -0.29
CA ALA A 411 -40.44 51.78 -1.74
C ALA A 411 -41.03 50.56 -2.47
N LYS A 412 -41.86 50.88 -3.47
CA LYS A 412 -42.79 50.03 -4.21
C LYS A 412 -42.08 49.12 -5.21
N ALA A 413 -42.57 47.88 -5.31
CA ALA A 413 -42.34 47.01 -6.46
C ALA A 413 -43.20 47.47 -7.65
N ILE A 414 -42.56 47.63 -8.80
CA ILE A 414 -43.17 47.81 -10.12
C ILE A 414 -43.18 46.43 -10.77
N ILE A 415 -44.36 45.85 -10.97
CA ILE A 415 -44.57 44.71 -11.87
C ILE A 415 -45.42 45.21 -13.03
N THR A 416 -44.96 44.99 -14.25
CA THR A 416 -45.62 45.37 -15.48
C THR A 416 -45.78 44.14 -16.37
N ARG A 417 -47.02 43.93 -16.85
CA ARG A 417 -47.44 43.13 -18.03
C ARG A 417 -47.29 41.60 -17.87
N LYS A 418 -48.31 40.78 -18.15
CA LYS A 418 -49.68 40.99 -18.64
C LYS A 418 -50.49 39.75 -18.29
#